data_AF-A0A8T7F5K2-F1
#
_entry.id   AF-A0A8T7F5K2-F1
#
_cell.length_a   1.000
_cell.length_b   1.000
_cell.length_c   1.000
_cell.angle_alpha   90.00
_cell.angle_beta   90.00
_cell.angle_gamma   90.00
#
_symmetry.space_group_name_H-M   'P 1'
#
loop_
_entity.id
_entity.type
_entity.pdbx_description
1 polymer ?
#
loop_
_entity_poly.entity_id
_entity_poly.type
_entity_poly.pdbx_seq_one_letter_code
_entity_poly.pdbx_strand_id
1 'polypeptide(L)'
;MSSQTPKPDGQDAFLRKVFFRSTAENQKQVVAVVVLVAVVTIIIGGLYLAQTTTSITTARDIQQMSEYRSRLERENEVLRADIARMQNLASLQTRAATLGFQQAGPEDIFYLVVDGYVYNVPAPTPTLVPSTVTPEEYHENFAGWLKRQYDALIDQFSEWGN
;
A
#
# COMPACT_ATOMS: atom_id res chain seq x y z
N MET A 1 -81.21 62.16 -18.64
CA MET A 1 -80.91 61.38 -17.42
C MET A 1 -80.70 59.92 -17.81
N SER A 2 -79.46 59.48 -17.93
CA SER A 2 -78.94 58.28 -17.25
C SER A 2 -77.51 58.03 -17.68
N SER A 3 -76.69 57.91 -16.65
CA SER A 3 -75.24 57.92 -16.59
C SER A 3 -74.57 56.72 -17.25
N GLN A 4 -73.49 57.01 -17.96
CA GLN A 4 -72.40 56.10 -18.25
C GLN A 4 -71.56 55.92 -16.96
N THR A 5 -71.41 54.69 -16.49
CA THR A 5 -70.42 54.30 -15.48
C THR A 5 -69.71 53.00 -15.90
N PRO A 6 -68.40 52.85 -15.63
CA PRO A 6 -67.56 51.80 -16.20
C PRO A 6 -67.56 50.56 -15.31
N LYS A 7 -67.53 49.36 -15.93
CA LYS A 7 -67.36 48.08 -15.24
C LYS A 7 -65.86 47.73 -15.17
N PRO A 8 -65.25 47.65 -13.96
CA PRO A 8 -63.96 47.01 -13.80
C PRO A 8 -64.17 45.49 -13.95
N ASP A 9 -63.21 44.70 -14.40
CA ASP A 9 -62.57 43.69 -13.53
C ASP A 9 -61.63 42.83 -14.40
N GLY A 10 -60.65 43.49 -15.03
CA GLY A 10 -59.51 42.82 -15.68
C GLY A 10 -58.40 42.45 -14.68
N GLN A 11 -58.51 42.94 -13.44
CA GLN A 11 -57.48 42.78 -12.41
C GLN A 11 -57.61 41.42 -11.73
N ASP A 12 -58.80 40.88 -11.56
CA ASP A 12 -59.05 39.60 -10.87
C ASP A 12 -58.52 38.41 -11.68
N ALA A 13 -58.59 38.51 -13.02
CA ALA A 13 -58.07 37.52 -13.97
C ALA A 13 -56.54 37.58 -14.08
N PHE A 14 -55.95 38.77 -13.93
CA PHE A 14 -54.50 38.96 -13.87
C PHE A 14 -53.94 38.49 -12.52
N LEU A 15 -54.58 38.85 -11.41
CA LEU A 15 -54.17 38.47 -10.05
C LEU A 15 -54.24 36.96 -9.85
N ARG A 16 -55.23 36.26 -10.43
CA ARG A 16 -55.29 34.78 -10.39
C ARG A 16 -54.20 34.09 -11.21
N LYS A 17 -53.63 34.76 -12.23
CA LYS A 17 -52.57 34.19 -13.07
C LYS A 17 -51.16 34.41 -12.55
N VAL A 18 -50.96 35.38 -11.65
CA VAL A 18 -49.61 35.77 -11.19
C VAL A 18 -49.17 35.00 -9.94
N PHE A 19 -50.08 34.51 -9.09
CA PHE A 19 -49.68 33.90 -7.80
C PHE A 19 -49.39 32.39 -7.81
N PHE A 20 -49.63 31.65 -8.91
CA PHE A 20 -49.43 30.19 -8.93
C PHE A 20 -48.32 29.68 -9.84
N ARG A 21 -47.34 30.53 -10.18
CA ARG A 21 -46.27 30.12 -11.09
C ARG A 21 -44.88 30.50 -10.59
N SER A 22 -44.41 29.90 -9.49
CA SER A 22 -42.95 29.85 -9.18
C SER A 22 -42.53 28.96 -8.01
N THR A 23 -43.10 27.76 -7.82
CA THR A 23 -42.54 26.77 -6.86
C THR A 23 -42.16 25.42 -7.48
N ALA A 24 -42.33 25.25 -8.79
CA ALA A 24 -42.06 23.98 -9.47
C ALA A 24 -40.61 23.79 -9.96
N GLU A 25 -39.78 24.83 -10.00
CA GLU A 25 -38.36 24.69 -10.40
C GLU A 25 -37.46 24.31 -9.22
N ASN A 26 -37.82 24.75 -8.01
CA ASN A 26 -37.07 24.46 -6.79
C ASN A 26 -37.23 23.00 -6.31
N GLN A 27 -38.29 22.29 -6.72
CA GLN A 27 -38.48 20.90 -6.32
C GLN A 27 -37.48 19.94 -6.98
N LYS A 28 -37.18 20.14 -8.28
CA LYS A 28 -36.17 19.33 -8.97
C LYS A 28 -34.78 19.58 -8.39
N GLN A 29 -34.52 20.82 -8.00
CA GLN A 29 -33.25 21.24 -7.41
C GLN A 29 -33.04 20.66 -6.01
N VAL A 30 -34.07 20.65 -5.15
CA VAL A 30 -33.99 20.01 -3.83
C VAL A 30 -33.82 18.49 -3.95
N VAL A 31 -34.54 17.85 -4.87
CA VAL A 31 -34.40 16.40 -5.11
C VAL A 31 -32.99 16.06 -5.61
N ALA A 32 -32.42 16.86 -6.51
CA ALA A 32 -31.06 16.65 -7.01
C ALA A 32 -30.01 16.74 -5.90
N VAL A 33 -30.10 17.74 -5.02
CA VAL A 33 -29.18 17.91 -3.88
C VAL A 33 -29.28 16.73 -2.91
N VAL A 34 -30.50 16.29 -2.58
CA VAL A 34 -30.72 15.15 -1.67
C VAL A 34 -30.14 13.85 -2.26
N VAL A 35 -30.36 13.61 -3.55
CA VAL A 35 -29.80 12.42 -4.23
C VAL A 35 -28.28 12.48 -4.26
N LEU A 36 -27.68 13.64 -4.52
CA LEU A 36 -26.23 13.81 -4.53
C LEU A 36 -25.60 13.56 -3.16
N VAL A 37 -26.18 14.12 -2.09
CA VAL A 37 -25.72 13.87 -0.72
C VAL A 37 -25.83 12.38 -0.37
N ALA A 38 -26.91 11.72 -0.79
CA ALA A 38 -27.08 10.28 -0.60
C ALA A 38 -25.99 9.47 -1.34
N VAL A 39 -25.69 9.81 -2.59
CA VAL A 39 -24.63 9.16 -3.39
C VAL A 39 -23.26 9.34 -2.75
N VAL A 40 -22.90 10.57 -2.33
CA VAL A 40 -21.64 10.84 -1.63
C VAL A 40 -21.55 10.05 -0.33
N THR A 41 -22.63 9.96 0.44
CA THR A 41 -22.67 9.19 1.69
C THR A 41 -22.49 7.68 1.43
N ILE A 42 -23.11 7.15 0.38
CA ILE A 42 -22.95 5.74 -0.04
C ILE A 42 -21.51 5.49 -0.49
N ILE A 43 -20.90 6.42 -1.24
CA ILE A 43 -19.50 6.32 -1.67
C ILE A 43 -18.57 6.32 -0.45
N ILE A 44 -18.73 7.27 0.48
CA ILE A 44 -17.92 7.34 1.71
C ILE A 44 -18.10 6.07 2.55
N GLY A 45 -19.34 5.61 2.74
CA GLY A 45 -19.63 4.38 3.46
C GLY A 45 -19.05 3.15 2.77
N GLY A 46 -19.15 3.08 1.44
CA GLY A 46 -18.56 2.03 0.61
C GLY A 46 -17.04 2.03 0.70
N LEU A 47 -16.41 3.20 0.70
CA LEU A 47 -14.95 3.34 0.87
C LEU A 47 -14.50 2.96 2.28
N TYR A 48 -15.26 3.32 3.32
CA TYR A 48 -14.98 2.92 4.69
C TYR A 48 -15.07 1.38 4.86
N LEU A 49 -16.07 0.75 4.22
CA LEU A 49 -16.17 -0.70 4.14
C LEU A 49 -15.04 -1.32 3.31
N ALA A 50 -14.70 -0.72 2.16
CA ALA A 50 -13.65 -1.19 1.25
C ALA A 50 -12.25 -1.09 1.89
N GLN A 51 -11.99 -0.03 2.67
CA GLN A 51 -10.79 0.13 3.48
C GLN A 51 -10.63 -1.01 4.49
N THR A 52 -11.75 -1.57 4.96
CA THR A 52 -11.74 -2.76 5.82
C THR A 52 -11.48 -4.06 5.03
N THR A 53 -11.70 -4.07 3.71
CA THR A 53 -11.63 -5.28 2.87
C THR A 53 -10.41 -5.38 1.95
N THR A 54 -9.59 -4.33 1.79
CA THR A 54 -8.50 -4.36 0.79
C THR A 54 -7.26 -5.18 1.16
N SER A 55 -7.28 -5.95 2.26
CA SER A 55 -6.06 -6.63 2.74
C SER A 55 -6.25 -8.08 3.20
N ILE A 56 -7.27 -8.82 2.75
CA ILE A 56 -7.45 -10.21 3.22
C ILE A 56 -6.65 -11.23 2.39
N THR A 57 -6.46 -11.01 1.09
CA THR A 57 -5.66 -11.92 0.24
C THR A 57 -4.16 -11.62 0.37
N THR A 58 -3.77 -10.35 0.26
CA THR A 58 -2.38 -9.92 0.39
C THR A 58 -1.79 -10.19 1.78
N ALA A 59 -2.58 -10.09 2.85
CA ALA A 59 -2.09 -10.43 4.19
C ALA A 59 -1.77 -11.92 4.36
N ARG A 60 -2.51 -12.82 3.69
CA ARG A 60 -2.23 -14.25 3.71
C ARG A 60 -0.93 -14.57 2.99
N ASP A 61 -0.71 -13.97 1.83
CA ASP A 61 0.51 -14.18 1.06
C ASP A 61 1.74 -13.63 1.79
N ILE A 62 1.63 -12.46 2.42
CA ILE A 62 2.67 -11.90 3.29
C ILE A 62 2.95 -12.82 4.48
N GLN A 63 1.90 -13.35 5.12
CA GLN A 63 2.06 -14.26 6.24
C GLN A 63 2.74 -15.56 5.82
N GLN A 64 2.33 -16.16 4.70
CA GLN A 64 2.96 -17.36 4.15
C GLN A 64 4.44 -17.12 3.80
N MET A 65 4.76 -15.99 3.17
CA MET A 65 6.14 -15.64 2.82
C MET A 65 6.99 -15.37 4.07
N SER A 66 6.41 -14.75 5.11
CA SER A 66 7.07 -14.54 6.40
C SER A 66 7.36 -15.86 7.12
N GLU A 67 6.38 -16.77 7.14
CA GLU A 67 6.56 -18.12 7.70
C GLU A 67 7.61 -18.92 6.93
N TYR A 68 7.62 -18.81 5.60
CA TYR A 68 8.65 -19.43 4.75
C TYR A 68 10.05 -18.89 5.05
N ARG A 69 10.20 -17.57 5.13
CA ARG A 69 11.46 -16.92 5.48
C ARG A 69 11.96 -17.38 6.86
N SER A 70 11.09 -17.36 7.87
CA SER A 70 11.43 -17.80 9.22
C SER A 70 11.87 -19.27 9.28
N ARG A 71 11.32 -20.13 8.41
CA ARG A 71 11.78 -21.52 8.29
C ARG A 71 13.20 -21.59 7.71
N LEU A 72 13.46 -20.87 6.62
CA LEU A 72 14.78 -20.84 5.98
C LEU A 72 15.87 -20.25 6.89
N GLU A 73 15.55 -19.20 7.66
CA GLU A 73 16.48 -18.60 8.62
C GLU A 73 16.89 -19.62 9.69
N ARG A 74 15.91 -20.36 10.25
CA ARG A 74 16.18 -21.45 11.21
C ARG A 74 17.01 -22.58 10.61
N GLU A 75 16.71 -23.02 9.39
CA GLU A 75 17.50 -24.04 8.70
C GLU A 75 18.96 -23.56 8.48
N ASN A 76 19.15 -22.29 8.13
CA ASN A 76 20.49 -21.71 7.95
C ASN A 76 21.28 -21.68 9.26
N GLU A 77 20.64 -21.31 10.38
CA GLU A 77 21.27 -21.32 11.70
C GLU A 77 21.70 -22.73 12.13
N VAL A 78 20.85 -23.74 11.90
CA VAL A 78 21.19 -25.15 12.16
C VAL A 78 22.39 -25.58 11.32
N LEU A 79 22.38 -25.31 10.02
CA LEU A 79 23.49 -25.64 9.13
C LEU A 79 24.79 -24.95 9.54
N ARG A 80 24.74 -23.68 9.96
CA ARG A 80 25.91 -22.96 10.48
C ARG A 80 26.45 -23.60 11.75
N ALA A 81 25.58 -24.02 12.66
CA ALA A 81 25.99 -24.71 13.88
C ALA A 81 26.63 -26.07 13.58
N ASP A 82 26.09 -26.81 12.61
CA ASP A 82 26.65 -28.09 12.18
C ASP A 82 28.00 -27.93 11.47
N ILE A 83 28.15 -26.93 10.59
CA ILE A 83 29.44 -26.59 9.98
C ILE A 83 30.47 -26.25 11.07
N ALA A 84 30.10 -25.41 12.04
CA ALA A 84 30.99 -25.06 13.14
C ALA A 84 31.37 -26.29 13.98
N ARG A 85 30.44 -27.23 14.19
CA ARG A 85 30.72 -28.49 14.88
C ARG A 85 31.70 -29.37 14.08
N MET A 86 31.51 -29.48 12.77
CA MET A 86 32.41 -30.26 11.89
C MET A 86 33.80 -29.62 11.76
N GLN A 87 33.86 -28.28 11.77
CA GLN A 87 35.10 -27.50 11.73
C GLN A 87 35.74 -27.34 13.11
N ASN A 88 35.13 -27.86 14.17
CA ASN A 88 35.65 -27.71 15.52
C ASN A 88 37.06 -28.32 15.59
N LEU A 89 38.02 -27.47 15.94
CA LEU A 89 39.43 -27.82 16.12
C LEU A 89 39.60 -29.02 17.06
N ALA A 90 38.75 -29.19 18.06
CA ALA A 90 38.80 -30.34 18.97
C ALA A 90 38.56 -31.67 18.24
N SER A 91 37.62 -31.73 17.29
CA SER A 91 37.37 -32.92 16.48
C SER A 91 38.54 -33.23 15.54
N LEU A 92 39.14 -32.19 14.96
CA LEU A 92 40.35 -32.33 14.14
C LEU A 92 41.53 -32.84 14.96
N GLN A 93 41.77 -32.27 16.15
CA GLN A 93 42.83 -32.71 17.06
C GLN A 93 42.62 -34.15 17.53
N THR A 94 41.38 -34.53 17.85
CA THR A 94 41.04 -35.90 18.25
C THR A 94 41.37 -36.88 17.13
N ARG A 95 40.98 -36.54 15.89
CA ARG A 95 41.27 -37.39 14.72
C ARG A 95 42.76 -37.45 14.39
N ALA A 96 43.47 -36.33 14.52
CA ALA A 96 44.92 -36.28 14.36
C ALA A 96 45.62 -37.19 15.38
N ALA A 97 45.20 -37.15 16.65
CA ALA A 97 45.72 -38.02 17.69
C ALA A 97 45.46 -39.51 17.40
N THR A 98 44.26 -39.88 16.90
CA THR A 98 43.98 -41.28 16.50
C THR A 98 44.83 -41.76 15.33
N LEU A 99 45.32 -40.84 14.49
CA LEU A 99 46.22 -41.14 13.37
C LEU A 99 47.69 -41.13 13.79
N GLY A 100 48.00 -40.92 15.08
CA GLY A 100 49.36 -40.90 15.60
C GLY A 100 50.07 -39.55 15.46
N PHE A 101 49.39 -38.51 15.00
CA PHE A 101 49.96 -37.16 15.02
C PHE A 101 50.06 -36.64 16.45
N GLN A 102 51.14 -35.90 16.72
CA GLN A 102 51.39 -35.23 17.99
C GLN A 102 51.51 -33.72 17.75
N GLN A 103 51.32 -32.94 18.80
CA GLN A 103 51.46 -31.49 18.71
C GLN A 103 52.95 -31.15 18.50
N ALA A 104 53.26 -30.47 17.40
CA ALA A 104 54.61 -30.04 17.07
C ALA A 104 55.12 -29.00 18.09
N GLY A 105 56.31 -29.24 18.65
CA GLY A 105 57.02 -28.26 19.46
C GLY A 105 57.75 -27.22 18.60
N PRO A 106 58.32 -26.16 19.20
CA PRO A 106 59.08 -25.14 18.49
C PRO A 106 60.23 -25.71 17.64
N GLU A 107 60.85 -26.80 18.12
CA GLU A 107 61.97 -27.48 17.47
C GLU A 107 61.56 -28.36 16.28
N ASP A 108 60.27 -28.70 16.17
CA ASP A 108 59.73 -29.56 15.10
C ASP A 108 59.25 -28.75 13.88
N ILE A 109 59.26 -27.41 13.97
CA ILE A 109 58.70 -26.50 12.96
C ILE A 109 59.81 -26.00 12.05
N PHE A 110 59.80 -26.45 10.79
CA PHE A 110 60.69 -25.97 9.74
C PHE A 110 59.95 -25.00 8.82
N TYR A 111 60.43 -23.75 8.73
CA TYR A 111 59.86 -22.75 7.83
C TYR A 111 60.48 -22.88 6.44
N LEU A 112 59.65 -23.22 5.45
CA LEU A 112 60.03 -23.22 4.04
C LEU A 112 59.56 -21.93 3.38
N VAL A 113 60.49 -21.10 2.91
CA VAL A 113 60.15 -19.93 2.09
C VAL A 113 59.93 -20.40 0.66
N VAL A 114 58.69 -20.31 0.18
CA VAL A 114 58.31 -20.65 -1.19
C VAL A 114 58.26 -19.36 -1.99
N ASP A 115 59.15 -19.23 -2.97
CA ASP A 115 59.24 -18.06 -3.82
C ASP A 115 57.97 -17.90 -4.67
N GLY A 116 57.38 -16.71 -4.68
CA GLY A 116 56.11 -16.44 -5.37
C GLY A 116 54.85 -17.03 -4.74
N TYR A 117 54.88 -17.49 -3.47
CA TYR A 117 53.68 -17.97 -2.78
C TYR A 117 52.63 -16.87 -2.62
N VAL A 118 51.48 -17.05 -3.26
CA VAL A 118 50.31 -16.17 -3.12
C VAL A 118 49.31 -16.84 -2.18
N TYR A 119 49.12 -16.26 -0.99
CA TYR A 119 48.16 -16.78 -0.02
C TYR A 119 46.74 -16.68 -0.59
N ASN A 120 46.08 -17.83 -0.80
CA ASN A 120 44.71 -17.88 -1.30
C ASN A 120 43.75 -17.54 -0.16
N VAL A 121 43.49 -16.24 0.03
CA VAL A 121 42.44 -15.80 0.95
C VAL A 121 41.11 -16.32 0.39
N PRO A 122 40.30 -17.07 1.17
CA PRO A 122 38.98 -17.46 0.69
C PRO A 122 38.22 -16.21 0.27
N ALA A 123 37.59 -16.26 -0.90
CA ALA A 123 36.78 -15.15 -1.40
C ALA A 123 35.80 -14.72 -0.31
N PRO A 124 35.63 -13.41 -0.05
CA PRO A 124 34.69 -12.94 0.94
C PRO A 124 33.32 -13.56 0.65
N THR A 125 32.74 -14.23 1.65
CA THR A 125 31.38 -14.76 1.56
C THR A 125 30.49 -13.62 1.06
N PRO A 126 29.78 -13.78 -0.08
CA PRO A 126 28.94 -12.71 -0.57
C PRO A 126 27.94 -12.35 0.52
N THR A 127 28.08 -11.14 1.07
CA THR A 127 27.04 -10.55 1.89
C THR A 127 25.83 -10.46 0.99
N LEU A 128 24.76 -11.18 1.34
CA LEU A 128 23.48 -11.07 0.67
C LEU A 128 23.04 -9.61 0.79
N VAL A 129 23.31 -8.81 -0.24
CA VAL A 129 22.76 -7.47 -0.37
C VAL A 129 21.26 -7.70 -0.54
N PRO A 130 20.40 -7.24 0.38
CA PRO A 130 18.97 -7.34 0.16
C PRO A 130 18.68 -6.61 -1.15
N SER A 131 18.14 -7.32 -2.13
CA SER A 131 17.60 -6.69 -3.33
C SER A 131 16.60 -5.65 -2.84
N THR A 132 16.99 -4.38 -2.90
CA THR A 132 16.08 -3.27 -2.67
C THR A 132 15.22 -3.27 -3.91
N VAL A 133 14.17 -4.08 -3.91
CA VAL A 133 13.06 -3.91 -4.82
C VAL A 133 12.54 -2.54 -4.45
N THR A 134 12.96 -1.51 -5.18
CA THR A 134 12.34 -0.20 -5.11
C THR A 134 10.89 -0.47 -5.44
N PRO A 135 9.96 -0.38 -4.47
CA PRO A 135 8.55 -0.54 -4.80
C PRO A 135 8.27 0.53 -5.83
N GLU A 136 7.80 0.14 -7.01
CA GLU A 136 7.27 1.10 -7.96
C GLU A 136 6.21 1.90 -7.20
N GLU A 137 6.51 3.15 -6.93
CA GLU A 137 5.76 3.96 -5.98
C GLU A 137 4.38 4.17 -6.61
N TYR A 138 3.37 3.46 -6.08
CA TYR A 138 2.02 3.53 -6.61
C TYR A 138 1.43 4.91 -6.28
N HIS A 139 1.60 5.86 -7.20
CA HIS A 139 1.20 7.26 -7.01
C HIS A 139 -0.31 7.51 -7.17
N GLU A 140 -1.12 6.49 -7.46
CA GLU A 140 -2.58 6.64 -7.47
C GLU A 140 -3.12 6.68 -6.04
N ASN A 141 -3.12 7.89 -5.46
CA ASN A 141 -3.69 8.13 -4.14
C ASN A 141 -5.17 8.57 -4.24
N PHE A 142 -5.93 8.26 -3.20
CA PHE A 142 -7.32 8.66 -3.04
C PHE A 142 -7.52 10.17 -3.22
N ALA A 143 -6.56 10.98 -2.77
CA ALA A 143 -6.61 12.44 -2.89
C ALA A 143 -6.69 12.90 -4.37
N GLY A 144 -5.96 12.24 -5.26
CA GLY A 144 -5.99 12.50 -6.70
C GLY A 144 -7.33 12.14 -7.34
N TRP A 145 -7.93 11.01 -6.94
CA TRP A 145 -9.28 10.65 -7.38
C TRP A 145 -10.34 11.61 -6.81
N LEU A 146 -10.27 11.93 -5.52
CA LEU A 146 -11.21 12.82 -4.83
C LEU A 146 -11.21 14.22 -5.45
N LYS A 147 -10.03 14.73 -5.78
CA LYS A 147 -9.90 16.03 -6.47
C LYS A 147 -10.63 16.01 -7.81
N ARG A 148 -10.42 14.99 -8.63
CA ARG A 148 -11.14 14.84 -9.91
C ARG A 148 -12.66 14.77 -9.74
N GLN A 149 -13.14 14.10 -8.69
CA GLN A 149 -14.58 14.03 -8.41
C GLN A 149 -15.15 15.37 -7.92
N TYR A 150 -14.38 16.10 -7.10
CA TYR A 150 -14.75 17.43 -6.63
C TYR A 150 -14.82 18.44 -7.78
N ASP A 151 -13.83 18.41 -8.67
CA ASP A 151 -13.78 19.26 -9.86
C ASP A 151 -15.00 19.00 -10.77
N ALA A 152 -15.31 17.72 -11.05
CA ALA A 152 -16.48 17.35 -11.85
C ALA A 152 -17.82 17.79 -11.21
N LEU A 153 -17.89 17.85 -9.89
CA LEU A 153 -19.07 18.31 -9.15
C LEU A 153 -19.25 19.84 -9.22
N ILE A 154 -18.16 20.59 -9.13
CA ILE A 154 -18.20 22.06 -9.30
C ILE A 154 -18.62 22.41 -10.72
N ASP A 155 -18.07 21.71 -11.71
CA ASP A 155 -18.38 21.93 -13.12
C ASP A 155 -19.89 21.77 -13.38
N GLN A 156 -20.51 20.71 -12.85
CA GLN A 156 -21.97 20.51 -12.93
C GLN A 156 -22.78 21.62 -12.25
N PHE A 157 -22.31 22.15 -11.12
CA PHE A 157 -22.97 23.26 -10.43
C PHE A 157 -22.87 24.57 -11.23
N SER A 158 -21.73 24.81 -11.89
CA SER A 158 -21.55 25.99 -12.75
C SER A 158 -22.41 25.93 -14.02
N GLU A 159 -22.61 24.73 -14.56
CA GLU A 159 -23.50 24.47 -15.70
C GLU A 159 -24.98 24.72 -15.37
N TRP A 160 -25.37 24.56 -14.10
CA TRP A 160 -26.73 24.88 -13.61
C TRP A 160 -26.93 26.35 -13.23
N GLY A 161 -25.84 27.10 -13.02
CA GLY A 161 -25.88 28.51 -12.64
C GLY A 161 -25.94 29.49 -13.82
N ASN A 162 -25.82 28.98 -15.05
CA ASN A 162 -25.89 29.71 -16.32
C ASN A 162 -27.16 29.31 -17.10
#